data_AF-A0A523DU47-F1
#
_entry.id   AF-A0A523DU47-F1
#
_cell.length_a   1.000
_cell.length_b   1.000
_cell.length_c   1.000
_cell.angle_alpha   90.00
_cell.angle_beta   90.00
_cell.angle_gamma   90.00
#
_symmetry.space_group_name_H-M   'P 1'
#
loop_
_entity.id
_entity.type
_entity.pdbx_description
1 polymer ?
#
loop_
_entity_poly.entity_id
_entity_poly.type
_entity_poly.pdbx_seq_one_letter_code
_entity_poly.pdbx_strand_id
1 'polypeptide(L)'
;MKMRLLVPLLALVLGSASAYGSGSYKGKGRRPPNGLEATLYNLGKKVFTKKAELPESSAELATKQMEELEALSAALPVKAQRRSNLVALAGRLSAEQLDALTYYVSVRYKVEVDK
;
A
#
# COMPACT_ATOMS: atom_id res chain seq x y z
N MET A 1 59.00 0.27 -32.70
CA MET A 1 59.53 0.40 -31.32
C MET A 1 58.45 0.98 -30.41
N LYS A 2 58.33 0.44 -29.18
CA LYS A 2 57.42 0.81 -28.05
C LYS A 2 55.92 0.51 -28.32
N MET A 3 55.25 -0.51 -27.79
CA MET A 3 55.19 -1.22 -26.49
C MET A 3 54.40 -0.47 -25.39
N ARG A 4 53.36 -1.18 -24.89
CA ARG A 4 52.62 -1.10 -23.61
C ARG A 4 51.30 -0.28 -23.60
N LEU A 5 50.13 -0.94 -23.50
CA LEU A 5 49.45 -1.56 -22.32
C LEU A 5 48.73 -0.53 -21.43
N LEU A 6 47.38 -0.56 -21.40
CA LEU A 6 46.53 -0.78 -20.21
C LEU A 6 45.07 -0.33 -20.44
N VAL A 7 44.14 -1.25 -20.21
CA VAL A 7 42.68 -1.06 -20.05
C VAL A 7 42.40 -0.79 -18.55
N PRO A 8 41.40 0.04 -18.18
CA PRO A 8 40.17 -0.53 -17.62
C PRO A 8 38.90 0.20 -18.13
N LEU A 9 37.92 -0.50 -18.70
CA LEU A 9 36.71 -0.99 -18.04
C LEU A 9 36.09 0.02 -17.05
N LEU A 10 35.18 0.87 -17.55
CA LEU A 10 34.27 1.66 -16.71
C LEU A 10 32.83 1.22 -17.00
N ALA A 11 32.37 0.23 -16.24
CA ALA A 11 30.98 -0.18 -16.21
C ALA A 11 30.17 0.89 -15.45
N LEU A 12 29.58 1.83 -16.17
CA LEU A 12 28.65 2.80 -15.60
C LEU A 12 27.28 2.14 -15.43
N VAL A 13 27.06 1.57 -14.24
CA VAL A 13 25.75 1.16 -13.75
C VAL A 13 24.86 2.41 -13.64
N LEU A 14 24.00 2.65 -14.62
CA LEU A 14 22.83 3.50 -14.41
C LEU A 14 21.77 2.67 -13.70
N GLY A 15 21.85 2.65 -12.37
CA GLY A 15 20.74 2.25 -11.53
C GLY A 15 19.59 3.22 -11.74
N SER A 16 18.47 2.73 -12.25
CA SER A 16 17.18 3.44 -12.24
C SER A 16 16.80 3.71 -10.80
N ALA A 17 17.19 4.87 -10.28
CA ALA A 17 16.66 5.38 -9.03
C ALA A 17 15.17 5.62 -9.24
N SER A 18 14.34 4.70 -8.75
CA SER A 18 12.91 4.94 -8.54
C SER A 18 12.77 6.14 -7.62
N ALA A 19 12.64 7.31 -8.22
CA ALA A 19 12.28 8.53 -7.53
C ALA A 19 10.85 8.36 -6.99
N TYR A 20 10.72 7.88 -5.75
CA TYR A 20 9.48 7.98 -4.99
C TYR A 20 9.22 9.46 -4.73
N GLY A 21 8.46 10.09 -5.63
CA GLY A 21 7.94 11.44 -5.45
C GLY A 21 7.08 11.51 -4.19
N SER A 22 7.64 12.05 -3.10
CA SER A 22 6.88 12.44 -1.91
C SER A 22 6.12 13.73 -2.23
N GLY A 23 4.97 13.60 -2.88
CA GLY A 23 4.05 14.70 -3.10
C GLY A 23 3.42 15.15 -1.78
N SER A 24 3.87 16.28 -1.24
CA SER A 24 3.25 16.94 -0.09
C SER A 24 1.94 17.61 -0.49
N TYR A 25 0.83 16.88 -0.39
CA TYR A 25 -0.51 17.44 -0.57
C TYR A 25 -0.93 18.26 0.66
N LYS A 26 -0.90 19.60 0.56
CA LYS A 26 -1.55 20.52 1.51
C LYS A 26 -3.07 20.54 1.28
N GLY A 27 -3.74 19.42 1.50
CA GLY A 27 -5.18 19.40 1.71
C GLY A 27 -5.47 19.54 3.21
N LYS A 28 -6.51 20.29 3.60
CA LYS A 28 -7.09 20.25 4.97
C LYS A 28 -7.70 18.86 5.27
N GLY A 29 -6.90 17.81 5.18
CA GLY A 29 -7.22 16.47 5.64
C GLY A 29 -6.78 16.33 7.10
N ARG A 30 -7.45 15.44 7.84
CA ARG A 30 -6.97 14.99 9.16
C ARG A 30 -5.48 14.70 9.09
N ARG A 31 -4.70 15.21 10.06
CA ARG A 31 -3.26 14.96 10.12
C ARG A 31 -3.04 13.45 10.18
N PRO A 32 -2.22 12.87 9.28
CA PRO A 32 -1.81 11.49 9.43
C PRO A 32 -1.03 11.33 10.74
N PRO A 33 -1.00 10.12 11.32
CA PRO A 33 -0.13 9.82 12.45
C PRO A 33 1.35 9.98 12.05
N ASN A 34 2.25 10.07 13.04
CA ASN A 34 3.68 10.33 12.82
C ASN A 34 4.50 9.03 12.84
N GLY A 35 5.67 9.02 12.20
CA GLY A 35 6.60 7.88 12.27
C GLY A 35 6.09 6.61 11.58
N LEU A 36 6.27 5.43 12.19
CA LEU A 36 5.88 4.13 11.64
C LEU A 36 4.38 4.02 11.36
N GLU A 37 3.56 4.62 12.21
CA GLU A 37 2.12 4.71 12.01
C GLU A 37 1.75 5.50 10.75
N ALA A 38 2.57 6.52 10.40
CA ALA A 38 2.41 7.26 9.16
C ALA A 38 2.58 6.35 7.94
N THR A 39 3.58 5.46 8.00
CA THR A 39 3.86 4.50 6.93
C THR A 39 2.68 3.54 6.74
N LEU A 40 2.19 2.94 7.83
CA LEU A 40 1.01 2.06 7.82
C LEU A 40 -0.23 2.78 7.31
N TYR A 41 -0.50 3.99 7.81
CA TYR A 41 -1.62 4.81 7.35
C TYR A 41 -1.56 5.09 5.84
N ASN A 42 -0.37 5.43 5.34
CA ASN A 42 -0.18 5.73 3.93
C ASN A 42 -0.27 4.49 3.04
N LEU A 43 0.24 3.34 3.50
CA LEU A 43 0.09 2.07 2.80
C LEU A 43 -1.39 1.68 2.71
N GLY A 44 -2.11 1.70 3.83
CA GLY A 44 -3.54 1.41 3.88
C GLY A 44 -4.37 2.37 3.01
N LYS A 45 -4.04 3.66 3.01
CA LYS A 45 -4.64 4.64 2.10
C LYS A 45 -4.40 4.29 0.63
N LYS A 46 -3.19 3.85 0.26
CA LYS A 46 -2.88 3.42 -1.12
C LYS A 46 -3.67 2.18 -1.51
N VAL A 47 -3.75 1.19 -0.63
CA VAL A 47 -4.58 -0.02 -0.83
C VAL A 47 -6.05 0.37 -1.02
N PHE A 48 -6.61 1.16 -0.10
CA PHE A 48 -8.00 1.63 -0.13
C PHE A 48 -8.34 2.42 -1.41
N THR A 49 -7.38 3.18 -1.93
CA THR A 49 -7.55 3.99 -3.16
C THR A 49 -7.10 3.27 -4.43
N LYS A 50 -6.77 1.97 -4.35
CA LYS A 50 -6.30 1.15 -5.48
C LYS A 50 -5.04 1.70 -6.17
N LYS A 51 -4.18 2.35 -5.38
CA LYS A 51 -2.88 2.91 -5.80
C LYS A 51 -1.69 2.11 -5.29
N ALA A 52 -1.93 1.05 -4.53
CA ALA A 52 -0.89 0.11 -4.13
C ALA A 52 -0.69 -0.92 -5.23
N GLU A 53 0.55 -1.34 -5.44
CA GLU A 53 0.84 -2.56 -6.19
C GLU A 53 0.37 -3.75 -5.35
N LEU A 54 -0.45 -4.59 -5.95
CA LEU A 54 -1.02 -5.76 -5.30
C LEU A 54 -0.38 -7.02 -5.87
N PRO A 55 -0.01 -8.00 -5.03
CA PRO A 55 0.44 -9.31 -5.52
C PRO A 55 -0.61 -10.01 -6.38
N GLU A 56 -0.16 -11.05 -7.07
CA GLU A 56 -1.02 -11.98 -7.80
C GLU A 56 -2.09 -12.57 -6.87
N SER A 57 -3.28 -12.79 -7.42
CA SER A 57 -4.42 -13.27 -6.65
C SER A 57 -4.22 -14.73 -6.23
N SER A 58 -4.38 -15.03 -4.95
CA SER A 58 -4.42 -16.40 -4.41
C SER A 58 -5.82 -16.76 -3.93
N ALA A 59 -6.35 -17.90 -4.38
CA ALA A 59 -7.65 -18.40 -3.96
C ALA A 59 -7.69 -18.76 -2.46
N GLU A 60 -6.57 -19.27 -1.91
CA GLU A 60 -6.45 -19.58 -0.48
C GLU A 60 -6.43 -18.33 0.39
N LEU A 61 -5.81 -17.25 -0.09
CA LEU A 61 -5.85 -15.97 0.60
C LEU A 61 -7.22 -15.31 0.46
N ALA A 62 -7.90 -15.49 -0.67
CA ALA A 62 -9.22 -14.91 -0.91
C ALA A 62 -10.23 -15.42 0.11
N THR A 63 -10.26 -16.72 0.41
CA THR A 63 -11.18 -17.28 1.41
C THR A 63 -10.90 -16.76 2.82
N LYS A 64 -9.63 -16.64 3.20
CA LYS A 64 -9.23 -16.11 4.53
C LYS A 64 -9.52 -14.62 4.68
N GLN A 65 -9.32 -13.85 3.62
CA GLN A 65 -9.48 -12.39 3.64
C GLN A 65 -10.93 -11.95 3.43
N MET A 66 -11.79 -12.81 2.88
CA MET A 66 -13.17 -12.44 2.54
C MET A 66 -13.92 -11.92 3.77
N GLU A 67 -13.87 -12.67 4.87
CA GLU A 67 -14.59 -12.34 6.11
C GLU A 67 -14.13 -11.00 6.70
N GLU A 68 -12.82 -10.79 6.80
CA GLU A 68 -12.25 -9.54 7.30
C GLU A 68 -12.62 -8.34 6.40
N LEU A 69 -12.55 -8.51 5.08
CA LEU A 69 -12.87 -7.45 4.13
C LEU A 69 -14.37 -7.14 4.08
N GLU A 70 -15.22 -8.13 4.31
CA GLU A 70 -16.67 -7.96 4.47
C GLU A 70 -17.00 -7.19 5.75
N ALA A 71 -16.41 -7.57 6.89
CA ALA A 71 -16.58 -6.85 8.15
C ALA A 71 -16.10 -5.38 8.03
N LEU A 72 -14.93 -5.17 7.44
CA LEU A 72 -14.39 -3.84 7.15
C LEU A 72 -15.31 -3.05 6.22
N SER A 73 -15.84 -3.68 5.18
CA SER A 73 -16.77 -3.04 4.26
C SER A 73 -18.06 -2.64 4.98
N ALA A 74 -18.63 -3.52 5.79
CA ALA A 74 -19.85 -3.25 6.56
C ALA A 74 -19.68 -2.07 7.53
N ALA A 75 -18.50 -1.91 8.14
CA ALA A 75 -18.17 -0.79 9.02
C ALA A 75 -18.04 0.55 8.27
N LEU A 76 -17.79 0.55 6.96
CA LEU A 76 -17.62 1.79 6.20
C LEU A 76 -18.95 2.49 5.90
N PRO A 77 -18.98 3.83 5.81
CA PRO A 77 -20.15 4.53 5.28
C PRO A 77 -20.39 4.17 3.80
N VAL A 78 -21.64 4.13 3.36
CA VAL A 78 -22.07 3.69 2.00
C VAL A 78 -21.24 4.34 0.87
N LYS A 79 -20.90 5.63 0.98
CA LYS A 79 -20.07 6.32 -0.03
C LYS A 79 -18.64 5.77 -0.11
N ALA A 80 -18.08 5.32 1.01
CA ALA A 80 -16.75 4.73 1.08
C ALA A 80 -16.76 3.29 0.57
N GLN A 81 -17.76 2.48 0.97
CA GLN A 81 -17.98 1.12 0.47
C GLN A 81 -17.98 1.06 -1.06
N ARG A 82 -18.81 1.91 -1.69
CA ARG A 82 -18.94 1.97 -3.16
C ARG A 82 -17.65 2.34 -3.88
N ARG A 83 -16.78 3.13 -3.23
CA ARG A 83 -15.53 3.61 -3.82
C ARG A 83 -14.39 2.61 -3.70
N SER A 84 -14.23 1.98 -2.53
CA SER A 84 -13.12 1.07 -2.27
C SER A 84 -13.39 -0.32 -2.85
N ASN A 85 -14.61 -0.84 -2.75
CA ASN A 85 -14.96 -2.22 -3.09
C ASN A 85 -13.94 -3.22 -2.49
N LEU A 86 -13.84 -3.23 -1.16
CA LEU A 86 -12.80 -3.97 -0.43
C LEU A 86 -12.82 -5.47 -0.72
N VAL A 87 -14.00 -6.06 -0.87
CA VAL A 87 -14.19 -7.49 -1.18
C VAL A 87 -13.47 -7.89 -2.47
N ALA A 88 -13.40 -6.99 -3.47
CA ALA A 88 -12.67 -7.25 -4.71
C ALA A 88 -11.14 -7.29 -4.56
N LEU A 89 -10.61 -6.96 -3.39
CA LEU A 89 -9.19 -7.08 -3.05
C LEU A 89 -8.85 -8.43 -2.40
N ALA A 90 -9.86 -9.26 -2.08
CA ALA A 90 -9.65 -10.56 -1.47
C ALA A 90 -8.70 -11.42 -2.32
N GLY A 91 -7.70 -12.00 -1.66
CA GLY A 91 -6.69 -12.84 -2.30
C GLY A 91 -5.53 -12.07 -2.91
N ARG A 92 -5.60 -10.73 -2.93
CA ARG A 92 -4.58 -9.85 -3.54
C ARG A 92 -3.87 -8.98 -2.51
N LEU A 93 -4.14 -9.15 -1.22
CA LEU A 93 -3.51 -8.39 -0.15
C LEU A 93 -2.44 -9.24 0.52
N SER A 94 -1.24 -8.68 0.71
CA SER A 94 -0.31 -9.25 1.69
C SER A 94 -0.84 -9.02 3.12
N ALA A 95 -0.33 -9.77 4.09
CA ALA A 95 -0.70 -9.58 5.50
C ALA A 95 -0.47 -8.13 5.97
N GLU A 96 0.68 -7.54 5.59
CA GLU A 96 1.00 -6.14 5.90
C GLU A 96 0.02 -5.16 5.23
N GLN A 97 -0.39 -5.42 3.98
CA GLN A 97 -1.35 -4.57 3.27
C GLN A 97 -2.74 -4.65 3.89
N LEU A 98 -3.16 -5.82 4.37
CA LEU A 98 -4.43 -6.02 5.07
C LEU A 98 -4.43 -5.30 6.42
N ASP A 99 -3.39 -5.48 7.24
CA ASP A 99 -3.25 -4.77 8.52
C ASP A 99 -3.20 -3.24 8.31
N ALA A 100 -2.46 -2.77 7.31
CA ALA A 100 -2.40 -1.35 6.97
C ALA A 100 -3.76 -0.80 6.50
N LEU A 101 -4.51 -1.57 5.71
CA LEU A 101 -5.87 -1.22 5.29
C LEU A 101 -6.80 -1.10 6.50
N THR A 102 -6.79 -2.09 7.40
CA THR A 102 -7.56 -2.10 8.65
C THR A 102 -7.24 -0.86 9.49
N TYR A 103 -5.96 -0.56 9.69
CA TYR A 103 -5.51 0.62 10.42
C TYR A 103 -5.97 1.94 9.76
N TYR A 104 -5.84 2.05 8.44
CA TYR A 104 -6.31 3.24 7.72
C TYR A 104 -7.82 3.44 7.88
N VAL A 105 -8.62 2.36 7.78
CA VAL A 105 -10.07 2.42 7.91
C VAL A 105 -10.48 2.84 9.32
N SER A 106 -9.90 2.23 10.37
CA SER A 106 -10.20 2.56 11.76
C SER A 106 -9.88 4.02 12.07
N VAL A 107 -8.70 4.52 11.68
CA VAL A 107 -8.29 5.91 11.91
C VAL A 107 -9.13 6.90 11.09
N ARG A 108 -9.42 6.57 9.83
CA ARG A 108 -10.14 7.48 8.92
C ARG A 108 -11.62 7.59 9.28
N TYR A 109 -12.26 6.48 9.61
CA TYR A 109 -13.70 6.39 9.79
C TYR A 109 -14.13 6.26 11.26
N LYS A 110 -13.18 6.12 12.20
CA LYS A 110 -13.43 5.90 13.64
C LYS A 110 -14.35 4.71 13.90
N VAL A 111 -14.11 3.64 13.16
CA VAL A 111 -14.79 2.36 13.37
C VAL A 111 -13.86 1.43 14.12
N GLU A 112 -14.41 0.83 15.17
CA GLU A 112 -13.81 -0.31 15.85
C GLU A 112 -14.19 -1.53 15.02
N VAL A 113 -13.18 -2.26 14.58
CA VAL A 113 -13.35 -3.53 13.88
C VAL A 113 -12.92 -4.55 14.90
N ASP A 114 -13.87 -5.26 15.50
CA ASP A 114 -13.58 -6.37 16.39
C ASP A 114 -12.75 -7.40 15.59
N LYS A 115 -11.52 -7.63 16.06
CA LYS A 115 -10.52 -8.46 15.40
C LYS A 115 -10.62 -9.90 15.86
#